data_AF-A0A2R4VUV8-F1
#
_entry.id   AF-A0A2R4VUV8-F1
#
_cell.length_a   1.000
_cell.length_b   1.000
_cell.length_c   1.000
_cell.angle_alpha   90.00
_cell.angle_beta   90.00
_cell.angle_gamma   90.00
#
_symmetry.space_group_name_H-M   'P 1'
#
loop_
_entity.id
_entity.type
_entity.pdbx_description
1 polymer ?
#
loop_
_entity_poly.entity_id
_entity_poly.type
_entity_poly.pdbx_seq_one_letter_code
_entity_poly.pdbx_strand_id
1 'polypeptide(L)'
;MGRTTDALSTPDCCLVVMLSAGMPKQVAVPQGATVMLASCTGPFWVRYGGPATLPSTDILDGTAPELNPAARSVAGLSSLGLVAPADCVLNLSFYR
;
A
#
# COMPACT_ATOMS: atom_id res chain seq x y z
N MET A 1 22.10 -10.71 18.83
CA MET A 1 21.66 -11.99 18.23
C MET A 1 20.52 -11.69 17.26
N GLY A 2 20.63 -12.08 15.99
CA GLY A 2 19.54 -11.93 15.02
C GLY A 2 18.45 -12.98 15.27
N ARG A 3 17.18 -12.58 15.25
CA ARG A 3 16.06 -13.52 15.26
C ARG A 3 15.79 -13.98 13.83
N THR A 4 15.63 -15.29 13.62
CA THR A 4 15.10 -15.82 12.38
C THR A 4 13.70 -15.25 12.16
N THR A 5 13.48 -14.62 11.02
CA THR A 5 12.12 -14.25 10.60
C THR A 5 11.51 -15.48 9.96
N ASP A 6 10.29 -15.84 10.35
CA ASP A 6 9.58 -16.91 9.67
C ASP A 6 9.41 -16.55 8.19
N ALA A 7 9.66 -17.52 7.31
CA ALA A 7 9.47 -17.33 5.89
C ALA A 7 7.96 -17.31 5.61
N LEU A 8 7.48 -16.24 4.97
CA LEU A 8 6.13 -16.21 4.42
C LEU A 8 6.06 -17.16 3.22
N SER A 9 4.89 -17.77 3.01
CA SER A 9 4.56 -18.48 1.77
C SER A 9 4.72 -17.55 0.55
N THR A 10 4.62 -18.08 -0.67
CA THR A 10 4.55 -17.22 -1.86
C THR A 10 3.25 -16.40 -1.87
N PRO A 11 3.24 -15.19 -2.44
CA PRO A 11 2.01 -14.41 -2.59
C PRO A 11 0.96 -15.13 -3.42
N ASP A 12 -0.31 -14.98 -3.06
CA ASP A 12 -1.46 -15.43 -3.85
C ASP A 12 -1.70 -14.55 -5.08
N CYS A 13 -1.37 -13.25 -4.97
CA CYS A 13 -1.58 -12.27 -6.03
C CYS A 13 -0.53 -11.16 -5.92
N CYS A 14 0.07 -10.80 -7.06
CA CYS A 14 1.00 -9.69 -7.17
C CYS A 14 0.45 -8.66 -8.17
N LEU A 15 0.44 -7.39 -7.79
CA LEU A 15 0.09 -6.26 -8.65
C LEU A 15 1.30 -5.34 -8.81
N VAL A 16 1.48 -4.81 -10.01
CA VAL A 16 2.42 -3.73 -10.30
C VAL A 16 1.62 -2.50 -10.69
N VAL A 17 1.90 -1.38 -10.03
CA VAL A 17 1.19 -0.11 -10.18
C VAL A 17 2.20 0.96 -10.53
N MET A 18 2.07 1.52 -11.73
CA MET A 18 2.78 2.75 -12.11
C MET A 18 2.06 3.93 -11.45
N LEU A 19 2.72 4.69 -10.59
CA LEU A 19 2.19 5.93 -10.02
C LEU A 19 2.81 7.11 -10.76
N SER A 20 1.97 8.08 -11.13
CA SER A 20 2.42 9.36 -11.67
C SER A 20 2.41 10.39 -10.55
N ALA A 21 3.35 11.33 -10.58
CA ALA A 21 3.51 12.38 -9.57
C ALA A 21 2.18 13.12 -9.29
N GLY A 22 1.75 13.14 -8.02
CA GLY A 22 0.56 13.84 -7.54
C GLY A 22 -0.78 13.25 -7.99
N MET A 23 -0.79 12.16 -8.78
CA MET A 23 -2.01 11.59 -9.35
C MET A 23 -2.45 10.34 -8.56
N PRO A 24 -3.54 10.43 -7.77
CA PRO A 24 -3.99 9.30 -6.98
C PRO A 24 -4.54 8.18 -7.87
N LYS A 25 -4.27 6.93 -7.48
CA LYS A 25 -4.83 5.72 -8.09
C LYS A 25 -5.55 4.88 -7.06
N GLN A 26 -6.61 4.21 -7.49
CA GLN A 26 -7.34 3.27 -6.66
C GLN A 26 -7.12 1.85 -7.20
N VAL A 27 -6.82 0.92 -6.30
CA VAL A 27 -6.57 -0.48 -6.60
C VAL A 27 -7.51 -1.34 -5.78
N ALA A 28 -8.13 -2.32 -6.40
CA ALA A 28 -8.97 -3.29 -5.69
C ALA A 28 -8.10 -4.24 -4.87
N VAL A 29 -8.52 -4.51 -3.64
CA VAL A 29 -7.93 -5.59 -2.83
C VAL A 29 -8.49 -6.91 -3.36
N PRO A 30 -7.65 -7.90 -3.74
CA PRO A 30 -8.14 -9.20 -4.18
C PRO A 30 -9.04 -9.85 -3.12
N GLN A 31 -10.13 -10.47 -3.56
CA GLN A 31 -11.08 -11.10 -2.64
C GLN A 31 -10.37 -12.15 -1.76
N GLY A 32 -10.64 -12.07 -0.46
CA GLY A 32 -10.09 -12.97 0.55
C GLY A 32 -8.66 -12.66 0.97
N ALA A 33 -8.01 -11.60 0.45
CA ALA A 33 -6.70 -11.19 0.92
C ALA A 33 -6.77 -10.73 2.39
N THR A 34 -5.83 -11.24 3.19
CA THR A 34 -5.71 -10.96 4.62
C THR A 34 -4.47 -10.11 4.90
N VAL A 35 -3.38 -10.29 4.15
CA VAL A 35 -2.13 -9.54 4.31
C VAL A 35 -1.69 -8.93 2.99
N MET A 36 -1.15 -7.73 3.05
CA MET A 36 -0.49 -7.03 1.95
C MET A 36 0.94 -6.65 2.34
N LEU A 37 1.88 -6.90 1.44
CA LEU A 37 3.22 -6.31 1.43
C LEU A 37 3.33 -5.31 0.29
N ALA A 38 3.92 -4.16 0.54
CA ALA A 38 4.19 -3.13 -0.45
C ALA A 38 5.70 -2.89 -0.60
N SER A 39 6.14 -2.70 -1.84
CA SER A 39 7.51 -2.32 -2.17
C SER A 39 7.49 -1.33 -3.32
N CYS A 40 8.18 -0.20 -3.19
CA CYS A 40 8.14 0.87 -4.18
C CYS A 40 9.55 1.37 -4.51
N THR A 41 9.72 1.87 -5.72
CA THR A 41 10.95 2.54 -6.17
C THR A 41 11.09 3.98 -5.65
N GLY A 42 10.05 4.52 -5.00
CA GLY A 42 10.04 5.85 -4.38
C GLY A 42 9.03 5.97 -3.23
N PRO A 43 8.97 7.12 -2.53
CA PRO A 43 8.01 7.32 -1.46
C PRO A 43 6.57 7.32 -1.99
N PHE A 44 5.67 6.68 -1.27
CA PHE A 44 4.25 6.67 -1.60
C PHE A 44 3.40 6.66 -0.33
N TRP A 45 2.17 7.11 -0.48
CA TRP A 45 1.15 7.14 0.57
C TRP A 45 0.02 6.18 0.21
N VAL A 46 -0.47 5.44 1.20
CA VAL A 46 -1.63 4.58 1.08
C VAL A 46 -2.79 5.06 1.94
N ARG A 47 -4.02 4.95 1.42
CA ARG A 47 -5.24 5.06 2.21
C ARG A 47 -6.04 3.76 2.08
N TYR A 48 -6.50 3.24 3.22
CA TYR A 48 -7.29 2.01 3.28
C TYR A 48 -8.77 2.32 3.10
N GLY A 49 -9.43 1.67 2.13
CA GLY A 49 -10.87 1.83 1.90
C GLY A 49 -11.29 3.15 1.23
N GLY A 50 -10.35 3.94 0.70
CA GLY A 50 -10.67 5.19 0.01
C GLY A 50 -9.50 5.76 -0.79
N PRO A 51 -9.71 6.83 -1.58
CA PRO A 51 -8.65 7.46 -2.36
C PRO A 51 -7.60 8.11 -1.46
N ALA A 52 -6.33 7.95 -1.80
CA ALA A 52 -5.24 8.64 -1.11
C ALA A 52 -5.12 10.08 -1.60
N THR A 53 -4.74 10.97 -0.69
CA THR A 53 -4.39 12.37 -0.99
C THR A 53 -2.90 12.56 -0.70
N LEU A 54 -2.19 13.30 -1.56
CA LEU A 54 -0.81 13.66 -1.27
C LEU A 54 -0.81 14.76 -0.20
N PRO A 55 -0.23 14.55 1.00
CA PRO A 55 -0.25 15.58 2.03
C PRO A 55 0.55 16.82 1.59
N SER A 56 -0.08 17.98 1.62
CA SER A 56 0.54 19.30 1.37
C SER A 56 0.53 20.22 2.59
N THR A 57 -0.13 19.78 3.67
CA THR A 57 -0.27 20.44 4.96
C THR A 57 -0.29 19.39 6.05
N ASP A 58 -0.20 19.81 7.31
CA ASP A 58 -0.40 18.91 8.45
C ASP A 58 -1.84 18.36 8.46
N ILE A 59 -1.96 17.06 8.73
CA ILE A 59 -3.24 16.36 8.91
C ILE A 59 -3.21 15.72 10.30
N LEU A 60 -3.84 16.35 11.28
CA LEU A 60 -3.77 15.98 12.71
C LEU A 60 -5.08 15.39 13.25
N ASP A 61 -6.02 15.04 12.38
CA ASP A 61 -7.34 14.48 12.72
C ASP A 61 -7.39 12.94 12.70
N GLY A 62 -6.25 12.30 12.49
CA GLY A 62 -6.14 10.83 12.40
C GLY A 62 -6.56 10.25 11.05
N THR A 63 -6.82 11.07 10.03
CA THR A 63 -7.24 10.60 8.69
C THR A 63 -6.11 10.60 7.65
N ALA A 64 -4.90 10.98 8.05
CA ALA A 64 -3.73 11.04 7.19
C ALA A 64 -3.46 9.68 6.52
N PRO A 65 -3.10 9.64 5.23
CA PRO A 65 -2.66 8.41 4.60
C PRO A 65 -1.29 8.00 5.15
N GLU A 66 -1.03 6.70 5.12
CA GLU A 66 0.18 6.12 5.68
C GLU A 66 1.33 6.16 4.67
N LEU A 67 2.49 6.69 5.09
CA LEU A 67 3.72 6.75 4.28
C LEU A 67 4.45 5.41 4.33
N ASN A 68 4.75 4.83 3.15
CA ASN A 68 5.58 3.63 2.98
C ASN A 68 5.27 2.52 4.01
N PRO A 69 4.02 2.03 4.08
CA PRO A 69 3.65 0.97 5.01
C PRO A 69 4.53 -0.27 4.84
N ALA A 70 4.81 -0.94 5.95
CA ALA A 70 5.33 -2.30 5.94
C ALA A 70 4.18 -3.31 5.63
N ALA A 71 4.28 -4.54 6.13
CA ALA A 71 3.18 -5.49 6.04
C ALA A 71 1.92 -4.97 6.74
N ARG A 72 0.76 -5.07 6.10
CA ARG A 72 -0.51 -4.58 6.65
C ARG A 72 -1.59 -5.65 6.50
N SER A 73 -2.45 -5.75 7.51
CA SER A 73 -3.68 -6.52 7.38
C SER A 73 -4.64 -5.76 6.48
N VAL A 74 -5.18 -6.45 5.47
CA VAL A 74 -6.15 -5.91 4.52
C VAL A 74 -7.47 -6.69 4.54
N ALA A 75 -7.65 -7.56 5.53
CA ALA A 75 -8.86 -8.34 5.70
C ALA A 75 -10.10 -7.45 5.77
N GLY A 76 -11.09 -7.73 4.91
CA GLY A 76 -12.34 -6.96 4.83
C GLY A 76 -12.26 -5.64 4.06
N LEU A 77 -11.07 -5.24 3.58
CA LEU A 77 -10.95 -4.08 2.70
C LEU A 77 -11.27 -4.47 1.25
N SER A 78 -11.90 -3.57 0.51
CA SER A 78 -12.20 -3.73 -0.92
C SER A 78 -11.25 -2.95 -1.82
N SER A 79 -10.61 -1.90 -1.30
CA SER A 79 -9.73 -1.04 -2.10
C SER A 79 -8.65 -0.34 -1.28
N LEU A 80 -7.62 0.07 -2.00
CA LEU A 80 -6.50 0.88 -1.55
C LEU A 80 -6.39 2.11 -2.45
N GLY A 81 -6.30 3.29 -1.85
CA GLY A 81 -5.87 4.50 -2.53
C GLY A 81 -4.36 4.65 -2.42
N LEU A 82 -3.72 5.08 -3.51
CA LEU A 82 -2.27 5.17 -3.64
C LEU A 82 -1.90 6.49 -4.29
N VAL A 83 -0.88 7.18 -3.78
CA VAL A 83 -0.36 8.41 -4.40
C VAL A 83 1.14 8.56 -4.08
N ALA A 84 1.88 9.16 -5.00
CA ALA A 84 3.30 9.45 -4.84
C ALA A 84 3.62 10.90 -5.29
N PRO A 85 4.65 11.55 -4.73
CA PRO A 85 5.08 12.90 -5.10
C PRO A 85 5.92 12.92 -6.39
N ALA A 86 6.39 11.75 -6.84
CA ALA A 86 7.18 11.56 -8.05
C ALA A 86 6.73 10.27 -8.76
N ASP A 87 7.06 10.15 -10.04
CA ASP A 87 6.78 8.93 -10.81
C ASP A 87 7.53 7.74 -10.21
N CYS A 88 6.82 6.65 -9.94
CA CYS A 88 7.40 5.46 -9.36
C CYS A 88 6.63 4.18 -9.72
N VAL A 89 7.29 3.05 -9.55
CA VAL A 89 6.73 1.71 -9.69
C VAL A 89 6.54 1.11 -8.31
N LEU A 90 5.30 0.72 -8.01
CA LEU A 90 4.88 0.08 -6.76
C LEU A 90 4.44 -1.36 -7.01
N ASN A 91 5.00 -2.30 -6.26
CA ASN A 91 4.59 -3.69 -6.21
C ASN A 91 3.77 -3.95 -4.94
N LEU A 92 2.62 -4.58 -5.10
CA LEU A 92 1.77 -5.06 -4.02
C LEU A 92 1.69 -6.58 -4.09
N SER A 93 1.98 -7.25 -2.97
CA SER A 93 1.87 -8.71 -2.84
C SER A 93 0.82 -9.04 -1.79
N PHE A 94 -0.20 -9.80 -2.16
CA PHE A 94 -1.32 -10.17 -1.31
C PHE A 94 -1.26 -11.65 -0.93
N TYR A 95 -1.67 -11.94 0.30
CA TYR A 95 -1.74 -13.28 0.89
C TYR A 95 -3.12 -13.52 1.48
N ARG A 96 -3.57 -14.76 1.51
CA ARG A 96 -4.81 -15.20 2.17
C ARG A 96 -4.52 -15.95 3.46
#